data_AF-A0A7S3XBL7-F1
#
_entry.id   AF-A0A7S3XBL7-F1
#
_cell.length_a   1.000
_cell.length_b   1.000
_cell.length_c   1.000
_cell.angle_alpha   90.00
_cell.angle_beta   90.00
_cell.angle_gamma   90.00
#
_symmetry.space_group_name_H-M   'P 1'
#
loop_
_entity.id
_entity.type
_entity.pdbx_description
1 polymer ?
#
loop_
_entity_poly.entity_id
_entity_poly.type
_entity_poly.pdbx_seq_one_letter_code
_entity_poly.pdbx_strand_id
1 'polypeptide(L)'
;AYCDKEMAETADKKLEKEHSMDKLKTKIDSMMSQSAQLKEQVATIRQALADLAGSPAEAMQIRSREKALFDKNKPEMEAGLEGVKMAMKILREYYAQEQAGSAVGAGTSILGLLEVVESDFAKAMAEMIASEQTAELDFEAQSHLNEIERKSKEQDVAYKTKEFKSLDAATGEAKSDLEGIQTEYS
;
A
#
# COMPACT_ATOMS: atom_id res chain seq x y z
N ALA A 1 -48.25 -33.99 -50.49
CA ALA A 1 -48.65 -32.67 -49.95
C ALA A 1 -48.60 -32.63 -48.42
N TYR A 2 -49.43 -33.39 -47.69
CA TYR A 2 -49.38 -33.39 -46.21
C TYR A 2 -48.06 -33.98 -45.67
N CYS A 3 -47.62 -35.12 -46.19
CA CYS A 3 -46.37 -35.77 -45.78
C CYS A 3 -45.12 -34.90 -46.07
N ASP A 4 -45.08 -34.21 -47.21
CA ASP A 4 -43.96 -33.31 -47.56
C ASP A 4 -43.88 -32.08 -46.66
N LYS A 5 -45.04 -31.55 -46.25
CA LYS A 5 -45.13 -30.39 -45.35
C LYS A 5 -44.64 -30.75 -43.94
N GLU A 6 -45.11 -31.87 -43.40
CA GLU A 6 -44.72 -32.33 -42.06
C GLU A 6 -43.21 -32.68 -42.00
N MET A 7 -42.65 -33.24 -43.08
CA MET A 7 -41.22 -33.50 -43.20
C MET A 7 -40.39 -32.21 -43.25
N ALA A 8 -40.85 -31.19 -43.99
CA ALA A 8 -40.19 -29.88 -44.04
C ALA A 8 -40.22 -29.19 -42.67
N GLU A 9 -41.38 -29.15 -41.99
CA GLU A 9 -41.50 -28.57 -40.65
C GLU A 9 -40.62 -29.30 -39.61
N THR A 10 -40.43 -30.61 -39.78
CA THR A 10 -39.53 -31.40 -38.91
C THR A 10 -38.06 -31.06 -39.18
N ALA A 11 -37.68 -30.85 -40.44
CA ALA A 11 -36.33 -30.44 -40.82
C ALA A 11 -35.99 -29.04 -40.28
N ASP A 12 -36.91 -28.09 -40.41
CA ASP A 12 -36.75 -26.73 -39.89
C ASP A 12 -36.56 -26.72 -38.37
N LYS A 13 -37.37 -27.48 -37.63
CA LYS A 13 -37.23 -27.63 -36.17
C LYS A 13 -35.89 -28.25 -35.76
N LYS A 14 -35.37 -29.20 -36.54
CA LYS A 14 -34.04 -29.77 -36.27
C LYS A 14 -32.93 -28.73 -36.44
N LEU A 15 -32.98 -27.94 -37.51
CA LEU A 15 -32.02 -26.87 -37.76
C LEU A 15 -32.08 -25.79 -36.66
N GLU A 16 -33.28 -25.42 -36.20
CA GLU A 16 -33.46 -24.48 -35.10
C GLU A 16 -32.85 -25.00 -33.79
N LYS A 17 -33.04 -26.30 -33.48
CA LYS A 17 -32.45 -26.93 -32.30
C LYS A 17 -30.93 -27.02 -32.42
N GLU A 18 -30.38 -27.41 -33.57
CA GLU A 18 -28.93 -27.40 -33.82
C GLU A 18 -28.31 -26.03 -33.60
N HIS A 19 -28.88 -24.99 -34.22
CA HIS A 19 -28.41 -23.62 -34.06
C HIS A 19 -28.50 -23.15 -32.59
N SER A 20 -29.56 -23.53 -31.88
CA SER A 20 -29.72 -23.23 -30.45
C SER A 20 -28.68 -23.91 -29.58
N MET A 21 -28.36 -25.19 -29.86
CA MET A 21 -27.30 -25.93 -29.19
C MET A 21 -25.93 -25.26 -29.40
N ASP A 22 -25.61 -24.88 -30.63
CA ASP A 22 -24.32 -24.25 -30.94
C ASP A 22 -24.16 -22.87 -30.30
N LYS A 23 -25.26 -22.10 -30.25
CA LYS A 23 -25.31 -20.82 -29.54
C LYS A 23 -25.10 -21.01 -28.03
N LEU A 24 -25.75 -22.01 -27.43
CA LEU A 24 -25.58 -22.31 -26.00
C LEU A 24 -24.16 -22.77 -25.69
N LYS A 25 -23.57 -23.67 -26.49
CA LYS A 25 -22.17 -24.10 -26.32
C LYS A 25 -21.22 -22.91 -26.34
N THR A 26 -21.33 -22.04 -27.35
CA THR A 26 -20.48 -20.84 -27.46
C THR A 26 -20.63 -19.92 -26.25
N LYS A 27 -21.86 -19.74 -25.76
CA LYS A 27 -22.12 -18.93 -24.56
C LYS A 27 -21.54 -19.56 -23.30
N ILE A 28 -21.69 -20.88 -23.14
CA ILE A 28 -21.11 -21.66 -22.03
C ILE A 28 -19.60 -21.49 -22.00
N ASP A 29 -18.93 -21.68 -23.14
CA ASP A 29 -17.47 -21.56 -23.23
C ASP A 29 -16.99 -20.15 -22.86
N SER A 30 -17.70 -19.12 -23.34
CA SER A 30 -17.41 -17.72 -23.01
C SER A 30 -17.57 -17.43 -21.51
N MET A 31 -18.69 -17.83 -20.91
CA MET A 31 -18.95 -17.62 -19.48
C MET A 31 -17.95 -18.40 -18.60
N MET A 32 -17.59 -19.63 -19.00
CA MET A 32 -16.58 -20.44 -18.31
C MET A 32 -15.21 -19.78 -18.34
N SER A 33 -14.80 -19.24 -19.50
CA SER A 33 -13.54 -18.52 -19.66
C SER A 33 -13.49 -17.27 -18.78
N GLN A 34 -14.55 -16.45 -18.79
CA GLN A 34 -14.65 -15.25 -17.94
C GLN A 34 -14.62 -15.60 -16.45
N SER A 35 -15.37 -16.63 -16.04
CA SER A 35 -15.37 -17.11 -14.65
C SER A 35 -13.97 -17.57 -14.22
N ALA A 36 -13.26 -18.32 -15.06
CA ALA A 36 -11.89 -18.76 -14.78
C ALA A 36 -10.92 -17.58 -14.60
N GLN A 37 -10.98 -16.59 -15.49
CA GLN A 37 -10.16 -15.37 -15.39
C GLN A 37 -10.44 -14.59 -14.10
N LEU A 38 -11.71 -14.42 -13.74
CA LEU A 38 -12.09 -13.73 -12.50
C LEU A 38 -11.62 -14.49 -11.25
N LYS A 39 -11.68 -15.82 -11.25
CA LYS A 39 -11.16 -16.65 -10.15
C LYS A 39 -9.65 -16.49 -9.99
N GLU A 40 -8.91 -16.48 -11.09
CA GLU A 40 -7.46 -16.23 -11.09
C GLU A 40 -7.15 -14.83 -10.54
N GLN A 41 -7.84 -13.80 -11.03
CA GLN A 41 -7.66 -12.43 -10.52
C GLN A 41 -7.97 -12.33 -9.02
N VAL A 42 -9.05 -12.98 -8.55
CA VAL A 42 -9.38 -13.01 -7.11
C VAL A 42 -8.27 -13.70 -6.31
N ALA A 43 -7.70 -14.80 -6.81
CA ALA A 43 -6.59 -15.48 -6.15
C ALA A 43 -5.35 -14.58 -6.05
N THR A 44 -4.98 -13.91 -7.14
CA THR A 44 -3.86 -12.96 -7.17
C THR A 44 -4.08 -11.78 -6.22
N ILE A 45 -5.28 -11.19 -6.20
CA ILE A 45 -5.58 -10.05 -5.30
C ILE A 45 -5.56 -10.50 -3.83
N ARG A 46 -6.05 -11.71 -3.53
CA ARG A 46 -5.97 -12.28 -2.17
C ARG A 46 -4.54 -12.51 -1.72
N GLN A 47 -3.66 -12.96 -2.61
CA GLN A 47 -2.24 -13.09 -2.30
C GLN A 47 -1.63 -11.71 -1.99
N ALA A 48 -1.90 -10.71 -2.83
CA ALA A 48 -1.41 -9.36 -2.61
C ALA A 48 -1.95 -8.73 -1.30
N LEU A 49 -3.17 -9.06 -0.88
CA LEU A 49 -3.72 -8.66 0.42
C LEU A 49 -3.00 -9.34 1.59
N ALA A 50 -2.64 -10.61 1.46
CA ALA A 50 -1.88 -11.34 2.48
C ALA A 50 -0.47 -10.76 2.63
N ASP A 51 0.19 -10.43 1.52
CA ASP A 51 1.52 -9.80 1.52
C ASP A 51 1.46 -8.41 2.15
N LEU A 52 0.41 -7.63 1.86
CA LEU A 52 0.20 -6.31 2.46
C LEU A 52 -0.10 -6.38 3.96
N ALA A 53 -0.66 -7.48 4.47
CA ALA A 53 -1.00 -7.62 5.88
C ALA A 53 0.22 -7.69 6.81
N GLY A 54 1.40 -8.10 6.32
CA GLY A 54 2.64 -8.14 7.10
C GLY A 54 3.33 -6.79 7.27
N SER A 55 3.15 -5.87 6.31
CA SER A 55 3.86 -4.58 6.24
C SER A 55 3.59 -3.62 7.41
N PRO A 56 2.36 -3.49 7.97
CA PRO A 56 2.07 -2.51 9.02
C PRO A 56 2.83 -2.76 10.33
N ALA A 57 3.06 -4.01 10.70
CA ALA A 57 3.73 -4.35 11.96
C ALA A 57 5.21 -3.96 11.94
N GLU A 58 5.90 -4.23 10.83
CA GLU A 58 7.30 -3.85 10.65
C GLU A 58 7.47 -2.33 10.60
N ALA A 59 6.60 -1.65 9.85
CA ALA A 59 6.59 -0.19 9.78
C ALA A 59 6.38 0.45 11.16
N MET A 60 5.41 -0.05 11.93
CA MET A 60 5.14 0.44 13.29
C MET A 60 6.32 0.18 14.23
N GLN A 61 7.01 -0.95 14.08
CA GLN A 61 8.19 -1.26 14.88
C GLN A 61 9.35 -0.31 14.58
N ILE A 62 9.60 -0.02 13.31
CA ILE A 62 10.62 0.95 12.89
C ILE A 62 10.29 2.33 13.45
N ARG A 63 9.04 2.79 13.25
CA ARG A 63 8.58 4.10 13.73
C ARG A 63 8.71 4.24 15.23
N SER A 64 8.36 3.20 15.99
CA SER A 64 8.51 3.20 17.45
C SER A 64 9.98 3.29 17.88
N ARG A 65 10.90 2.61 17.19
CA ARG A 65 12.34 2.69 17.49
C ARG A 65 12.91 4.07 17.17
N GLU A 66 12.57 4.63 16.02
CA GLU A 66 13.00 5.98 15.62
C GLU A 66 12.51 7.02 16.61
N LYS A 67 11.22 6.97 16.98
CA LYS A 67 10.64 7.87 17.97
C LYS A 67 11.35 7.78 19.31
N ALA A 68 11.57 6.56 19.80
CA ALA A 68 12.26 6.34 21.07
C ALA A 68 13.70 6.87 21.05
N LEU A 69 14.41 6.71 19.92
CA LEU A 69 15.75 7.25 19.75
C LEU A 69 15.74 8.78 19.76
N PHE A 70 14.78 9.40 19.07
CA PHE A 70 14.60 10.85 19.04
C PHE A 70 14.28 11.41 20.42
N ASP A 71 13.30 10.83 21.12
CA ASP A 71 12.88 11.27 22.46
C ASP A 71 14.01 11.16 23.49
N LYS A 72 14.94 10.22 23.29
CA LYS A 72 16.16 10.09 24.10
C LYS A 72 17.21 11.13 23.72
N ASN A 73 17.52 11.27 22.43
CA ASN A 73 18.66 12.06 21.97
C ASN A 73 18.38 13.57 21.96
N LYS A 74 17.13 13.98 21.71
CA LYS A 74 16.73 15.39 21.71
C LYS A 74 17.08 16.13 23.01
N PRO A 75 16.69 15.66 24.21
CA PRO A 75 17.02 16.36 25.44
C PRO A 75 18.54 16.37 25.72
N GLU A 76 19.26 15.31 25.37
CA GLU A 76 20.73 15.26 25.52
C GLU A 76 21.41 16.32 24.63
N MET A 77 20.94 16.47 23.39
CA MET A 77 21.44 17.49 22.45
C MET A 77 21.10 18.91 22.92
N GLU A 78 19.89 19.13 23.42
CA GLU A 78 19.47 20.42 23.99
C GLU A 78 20.31 20.81 25.20
N ALA A 79 20.55 19.87 26.12
CA ALA A 79 21.39 20.10 27.29
C ALA A 79 22.85 20.40 26.89
N GLY A 80 23.38 19.68 25.89
CA GLY A 80 24.72 19.94 25.33
C GLY A 80 24.85 21.35 24.75
N LEU A 81 23.89 21.76 23.93
CA LEU A 81 23.85 23.09 23.32
C LEU A 81 23.78 24.20 24.38
N GLU A 82 22.91 24.07 25.38
CA GLU A 82 22.82 25.04 26.47
C GLU A 82 24.11 25.07 27.32
N GLY A 83 24.74 23.93 27.56
CA GLY A 83 26.04 23.85 28.23
C GLY A 83 27.14 24.62 27.49
N VAL A 84 27.22 24.48 26.16
CA VAL A 84 28.18 25.22 25.31
C VAL A 84 27.92 26.73 25.37
N LYS A 85 26.65 27.15 25.28
CA LYS A 85 26.27 28.57 25.40
C LYS A 85 26.65 29.16 26.76
N MET A 86 26.42 28.43 27.85
CA MET A 86 26.80 28.85 29.20
C MET A 86 28.31 28.98 29.34
N ALA A 87 29.08 28.01 28.82
CA ALA A 87 30.55 28.06 28.82
C ALA A 87 31.07 29.28 28.05
N MET A 88 30.51 29.54 26.86
CA MET A 88 30.85 30.73 26.07
C MET A 88 30.55 32.02 26.83
N LYS A 89 29.39 32.13 27.49
CA LYS A 89 29.03 33.31 28.30
C LYS A 89 30.06 33.56 29.41
N ILE A 90 30.38 32.53 30.20
CA ILE A 90 31.35 32.64 31.29
C ILE A 90 32.73 33.04 30.76
N LEU A 91 33.19 32.44 29.66
CA LEU A 91 34.48 32.77 29.06
C LEU A 91 34.52 34.22 28.53
N ARG A 92 33.45 34.68 27.87
CA ARG A 92 33.34 36.08 27.43
C ARG A 92 33.41 37.05 28.62
N GLU A 93 32.70 36.76 29.70
CA GLU A 93 32.70 37.57 30.92
C GLU A 93 34.09 37.59 31.58
N TYR A 94 34.80 36.46 31.62
CA TYR A 94 36.14 36.36 32.18
C TYR A 94 37.19 37.16 31.37
N TYR A 95 37.21 36.99 30.06
CA TYR A 95 38.20 37.67 29.19
C TYR A 95 37.90 39.17 28.97
N ALA A 96 36.70 39.64 29.31
CA ALA A 96 36.37 41.06 29.30
C ALA A 96 36.90 41.84 30.51
N GLN A 97 37.41 41.16 31.55
CA GLN A 97 37.96 41.80 32.75
C GLN A 97 39.40 42.29 32.50
N GLU A 98 39.75 43.47 33.05
CA GLU A 98 41.08 44.09 32.88
C GLU A 98 42.26 43.22 33.37
N GLN A 99 42.00 42.24 34.23
CA GLN A 99 42.99 41.32 34.80
C GLN A 99 43.34 40.13 33.90
N ALA A 100 42.67 39.96 32.74
CA ALA A 100 42.92 38.86 31.81
C ALA A 100 44.31 38.92 31.12
N GLY A 101 44.99 40.07 31.17
CA GLY A 101 46.41 40.21 30.78
C GLY A 101 46.76 39.60 29.42
N SER A 102 47.89 38.88 29.34
CA SER A 102 48.39 38.23 28.12
C SER A 102 47.58 37.00 27.65
N ALA A 103 46.55 36.58 28.40
CA ALA A 103 45.72 35.41 28.07
C ALA A 103 44.57 35.72 27.08
N VAL A 104 44.32 37.00 26.78
CA VAL A 104 43.22 37.45 25.88
C VAL A 104 43.30 36.80 24.50
N GLY A 105 44.50 36.63 23.93
CA GLY A 105 44.67 35.98 22.62
C GLY A 105 44.28 34.50 22.60
N ALA A 106 44.57 33.76 23.67
CA ALA A 106 44.17 32.36 23.81
C ALA A 106 42.65 32.24 24.03
N GLY A 107 42.06 33.17 24.80
CA GLY A 107 40.62 33.24 25.04
C GLY A 107 39.79 33.40 23.77
N THR A 108 40.23 34.27 22.84
CA THR A 108 39.57 34.45 21.54
C THR A 108 39.58 33.16 20.70
N SER A 109 40.68 32.40 20.73
CA SER A 109 40.76 31.12 19.98
C SER A 109 39.85 30.03 20.56
N ILE A 110 39.74 29.94 21.89
CA ILE A 110 38.87 28.97 22.58
C ILE A 110 37.38 29.34 22.35
N LEU A 111 37.04 30.63 22.41
CA LEU A 111 35.69 31.10 22.09
C LEU A 111 35.33 30.76 20.64
N GLY A 112 36.24 30.98 19.68
CA GLY A 112 36.00 30.61 18.28
C GLY A 112 35.77 29.12 18.08
N LEU A 113 36.50 28.26 18.81
CA LEU A 113 36.24 26.82 18.77
C LEU A 113 34.87 26.46 19.35
N LEU A 114 34.47 27.08 20.47
CA LEU A 114 33.16 26.83 21.08
C LEU A 114 32.01 27.38 20.23
N GLU A 115 32.19 28.48 19.50
CA GLU A 115 31.22 28.99 18.53
C GLU A 115 31.00 28.00 17.37
N VAL A 116 32.07 27.36 16.88
CA VAL A 116 31.96 26.29 15.88
C VAL A 116 31.19 25.09 16.44
N VAL A 117 31.53 24.66 17.67
CA VAL A 117 30.83 23.56 18.34
C VAL A 117 29.35 23.89 18.55
N GLU A 118 29.02 25.09 19.02
CA GLU A 118 27.62 25.53 19.17
C GLU A 118 26.86 25.45 17.83
N SER A 119 27.46 25.97 16.77
CA SER A 119 26.90 25.93 15.41
C SER A 119 26.65 24.48 14.96
N ASP A 120 27.60 23.58 15.20
CA ASP A 120 27.47 22.17 14.84
C ASP A 120 26.36 21.47 15.63
N PHE A 121 26.25 21.74 16.94
CA PHE A 121 25.15 21.21 17.76
C PHE A 121 23.79 21.73 17.31
N ALA A 122 23.68 23.04 17.04
CA ALA A 122 22.44 23.63 16.55
C ALA A 122 22.02 23.05 15.20
N LYS A 123 22.98 22.84 14.30
CA LYS A 123 22.75 22.21 12.99
C LYS A 123 22.32 20.75 13.14
N ALA A 124 23.03 19.95 13.93
CA ALA A 124 22.71 18.55 14.17
C ALA A 124 21.31 18.38 14.80
N MET A 125 20.94 19.27 15.74
CA MET A 125 19.60 19.27 16.35
C MET A 125 18.52 19.61 15.32
N ALA A 126 18.75 20.61 14.46
CA ALA A 126 17.81 20.96 13.39
C ALA A 126 17.62 19.81 12.39
N GLU A 127 18.71 19.15 11.98
CA GLU A 127 18.68 17.98 11.10
C GLU A 127 17.93 16.81 11.74
N MET A 128 18.17 16.54 13.02
CA MET A 128 17.48 15.47 13.77
C MET A 128 15.97 15.74 13.88
N ILE A 129 15.55 16.98 14.18
CA ILE A 129 14.13 17.36 14.23
C ILE A 129 13.48 17.23 12.85
N ALA A 130 14.15 17.72 11.81
CA ALA A 130 13.65 17.61 10.45
C ALA A 130 13.50 16.14 10.03
N SER A 131 14.49 15.30 10.31
CA SER A 131 14.45 13.87 10.02
C SER A 131 13.30 13.15 10.73
N GLU A 132 13.06 13.47 12.00
CA GLU A 132 11.95 12.90 12.78
C GLU A 132 10.58 13.32 12.22
N GLN A 133 10.43 14.60 11.88
CA GLN A 133 9.19 15.11 11.28
C GLN A 133 8.91 14.47 9.92
N THR A 134 9.94 14.33 9.07
CA THR A 134 9.81 13.63 7.79
C THR A 134 9.44 12.16 8.00
N ALA A 135 10.09 11.45 8.93
CA ALA A 135 9.77 10.05 9.21
C ALA A 135 8.33 9.86 9.72
N GLU A 136 7.83 10.77 10.56
CA GLU A 136 6.44 10.75 11.02
C GLU A 136 5.45 10.98 9.86
N LEU A 137 5.68 12.00 9.04
CA LEU A 137 4.83 12.29 7.88
C LEU A 137 4.81 11.15 6.85
N ASP A 138 5.98 10.58 6.54
CA ASP A 138 6.10 9.47 5.60
C ASP A 138 5.37 8.23 6.12
N PHE A 139 5.49 7.94 7.42
CA PHE A 139 4.78 6.83 8.07
C PHE A 139 3.26 7.02 8.02
N GLU A 140 2.75 8.21 8.33
CA GLU A 140 1.32 8.52 8.26
C GLU A 140 0.80 8.40 6.83
N ALA A 141 1.51 8.98 5.86
CA ALA A 141 1.15 8.93 4.46
C ALA A 141 1.11 7.48 3.95
N GLN A 142 2.15 6.69 4.24
CA GLN A 142 2.22 5.30 3.85
C GLN A 142 1.14 4.45 4.53
N SER A 143 0.88 4.68 5.81
CA SER A 143 -0.19 3.98 6.55
C SER A 143 -1.56 4.23 5.92
N HIS A 144 -1.85 5.48 5.55
CA HIS A 144 -3.10 5.85 4.90
C HIS A 144 -3.21 5.26 3.48
N LEU A 145 -2.14 5.30 2.69
CA LEU A 145 -2.10 4.70 1.36
C LEU A 145 -2.33 3.18 1.42
N ASN A 146 -1.66 2.49 2.35
CA ASN A 146 -1.84 1.05 2.56
C ASN A 146 -3.28 0.72 2.97
N GLU A 147 -3.92 1.55 3.81
CA GLU A 147 -5.31 1.34 4.20
C GLU A 147 -6.27 1.49 3.00
N ILE A 148 -6.08 2.52 2.17
CA ILE A 148 -6.87 2.73 0.95
C ILE A 148 -6.68 1.56 -0.02
N GLU A 149 -5.42 1.17 -0.27
CA GLU A 149 -5.10 0.07 -1.16
C GLU A 149 -5.74 -1.24 -0.69
N ARG A 150 -5.66 -1.53 0.61
CA ARG A 150 -6.31 -2.70 1.21
C ARG A 150 -7.82 -2.67 0.98
N LYS A 151 -8.49 -1.57 1.33
CA LYS A 151 -9.96 -1.43 1.17
C LYS A 151 -10.38 -1.57 -0.30
N SER A 152 -9.62 -0.98 -1.22
CA SER A 152 -9.88 -1.10 -2.65
C SER A 152 -9.76 -2.55 -3.14
N LYS A 153 -8.70 -3.25 -2.74
CA LYS A 153 -8.49 -4.67 -3.09
C LYS A 153 -9.54 -5.58 -2.46
N GLU A 154 -9.96 -5.32 -1.22
CA GLU A 154 -11.04 -6.06 -0.55
C GLU A 154 -12.37 -5.91 -1.30
N GLN A 155 -12.70 -4.69 -1.75
CA GLN A 155 -13.87 -4.47 -2.59
C GLN A 155 -13.77 -5.20 -3.93
N ASP A 156 -12.63 -5.14 -4.61
CA ASP A 156 -12.41 -5.87 -5.86
C ASP A 156 -12.61 -7.38 -5.68
N VAL A 157 -12.08 -7.96 -4.60
CA VAL A 157 -12.32 -9.37 -4.26
C VAL A 157 -13.81 -9.63 -4.10
N ALA A 158 -14.54 -8.77 -3.39
CA ALA A 158 -15.97 -8.95 -3.17
C ALA A 158 -16.78 -8.90 -4.48
N TYR A 159 -16.53 -7.89 -5.32
CA TYR A 159 -17.23 -7.71 -6.59
C TYR A 159 -16.92 -8.84 -7.57
N LYS A 160 -15.65 -9.14 -7.82
CA LYS A 160 -15.24 -10.22 -8.74
C LYS A 160 -15.68 -11.58 -8.24
N THR A 161 -15.71 -11.79 -6.92
CA THR A 161 -16.25 -13.03 -6.34
C THR A 161 -17.74 -13.19 -6.63
N LYS A 162 -18.51 -12.11 -6.50
CA LYS A 162 -19.94 -12.14 -6.84
C LYS A 162 -20.14 -12.42 -8.34
N GLU A 163 -19.33 -11.79 -9.19
CA GLU A 163 -19.44 -11.91 -10.64
C GLU A 163 -19.13 -13.34 -11.12
N PHE A 164 -17.99 -13.92 -10.72
CA PHE A 164 -17.67 -15.29 -11.17
C PHE A 164 -18.68 -16.31 -10.65
N LYS A 165 -19.21 -16.12 -9.43
CA LYS A 165 -20.27 -17.00 -8.90
C LYS A 165 -21.56 -16.90 -9.71
N SER A 166 -21.92 -15.70 -10.16
CA SER A 166 -23.07 -15.51 -11.04
C SER A 166 -22.85 -16.16 -12.40
N LEU A 167 -21.64 -16.05 -12.96
CA LEU A 167 -21.28 -16.71 -14.22
C LEU A 167 -21.28 -18.24 -14.09
N ASP A 168 -20.80 -18.77 -12.97
CA ASP A 168 -20.84 -20.21 -12.68
C ASP A 168 -22.28 -20.73 -12.61
N ALA A 169 -23.18 -19.99 -11.94
CA ALA A 169 -24.60 -20.33 -11.88
C ALA A 169 -25.25 -20.30 -13.27
N ALA A 170 -25.06 -19.22 -14.03
CA ALA A 170 -25.58 -19.08 -15.38
C ALA A 170 -25.02 -20.14 -16.35
N THR A 171 -23.76 -20.56 -16.15
CA THR A 171 -23.15 -21.67 -16.88
C THR A 171 -23.84 -23.00 -16.55
N GLY A 172 -24.15 -23.25 -15.27
CA GLY A 172 -24.87 -24.45 -14.84
C GLY A 172 -26.28 -24.52 -15.45
N GLU A 173 -27.01 -23.41 -15.43
CA GLU A 173 -28.33 -23.30 -16.06
C GLU A 173 -28.25 -23.55 -17.57
N ALA A 174 -27.34 -22.88 -18.27
CA ALA A 174 -27.18 -23.04 -19.72
C ALA A 174 -26.76 -24.46 -20.13
N LYS A 175 -25.98 -25.15 -19.29
CA LYS A 175 -25.64 -26.57 -19.49
C LYS A 175 -26.88 -27.47 -19.36
N SER A 176 -27.70 -27.23 -18.34
CA SER A 176 -28.97 -27.95 -18.17
C SER A 176 -29.91 -27.75 -19.36
N ASP A 177 -30.01 -26.52 -19.88
CA ASP A 177 -30.82 -26.23 -21.07
C ASP A 177 -30.28 -26.94 -22.32
N LEU A 178 -28.97 -26.94 -22.50
CA LEU A 178 -28.31 -27.64 -23.61
C LEU A 178 -28.59 -29.15 -23.56
N GLU A 179 -28.48 -29.77 -22.39
CA GLU A 179 -28.78 -31.19 -22.17
C GLU A 179 -30.26 -31.51 -22.47
N GLY A 180 -31.18 -30.60 -22.09
CA GLY A 180 -32.60 -30.70 -22.43
C GLY A 180 -32.83 -30.71 -23.94
N ILE A 181 -32.28 -29.72 -24.66
CA ILE A 181 -32.41 -29.63 -26.11
C ILE A 181 -31.78 -30.85 -26.81
N GLN A 182 -30.62 -31.32 -26.33
CA GLN A 182 -29.97 -32.53 -26.85
C GLN A 182 -30.84 -33.78 -26.69
N THR A 183 -31.47 -33.93 -25.52
CA THR A 183 -32.39 -35.04 -25.24
C THR A 183 -33.60 -35.01 -26.16
N GLU A 184 -34.16 -33.83 -26.44
CA GLU A 184 -35.29 -33.69 -27.36
C GLU A 184 -34.91 -33.71 -28.86
N TYR A 185 -33.62 -33.58 -29.18
CA TYR A 185 -33.10 -33.68 -30.54
C TYR A 185 -32.81 -35.14 -30.94
N SER A 186 -32.48 -35.97 -29.95
CA SER A 186 -32.18 -37.41 -30.06
C SER A 186 -33.43 -38.23 -30.38
#